data_AF-A0A7I8VLS8-F1
#
_entry.id   AF-A0A7I8VLS8-F1
#
_cell.length_a   1.000
_cell.length_b   1.000
_cell.length_c   1.000
_cell.angle_alpha   90.00
_cell.angle_beta   90.00
_cell.angle_gamma   90.00
#
_symmetry.space_group_name_H-M   'P 1'
#
loop_
_entity.id
_entity.type
_entity.pdbx_description
1 polymer ?
#
loop_
_entity_poly.entity_id
_entity_poly.type
_entity_poly.pdbx_seq_one_letter_code
_entity_poly.pdbx_strand_id
1 'polypeptide(L)'
;MHGVLKVRTTAEQQEAKRIEREKKLKKLDSIKAKIFEKKKNNEFDEEILELTGGILSSIPDFLTLWNYRRKAIEKIEDKIELQKLCENELRFAKSCLQVNPKSYGSWHHLCFVMKYMPNPDWKKELDLCSLYLEYDERNFHCWDYRRFVVKNGCVSADDEIEFTSNKIASNFSNYSSWQYRSRLLPEKYPDPSQSRGIQSDILMSELDLVQNAFFTDPNDQSAWFYYRWLLTPDSPTLKLNFLQSYKQGDNLVIIVIFSKPVNKNKLSLKNNDELINTNWINISQDDIFIIHKCQVNDICMGNLSLYVDDQLQFSTIDVEKTRNDGFIFSEFTTGRIELSVDILKSQLENIQQLHDMEEDNKWVLITLIFLLMKIDQFNNYSELVNEYLEKLLRLDPSRKRYYQDLRSKIILEFYMKNYDITDVNLSNKELTSTKCNPISSFLLAKNIDLSNNKLTSIDNSHFWQNAEKINLSGNQLTNVTGIEHVLKLSQLDISNNNIKDIDELQNLKLCSNLSVVNLNGNPIQQVDNWQELLKNISSTIKFI
;
A
#
# COMPACT_ATOMS: atom_id res chain seq x y z
N MET A 1 6.07 15.45 -21.79
CA MET A 1 7.34 15.91 -22.41
C MET A 1 8.48 15.50 -21.48
N HIS A 2 9.34 14.57 -21.91
CA HIS A 2 10.52 14.14 -21.16
C HIS A 2 11.76 14.26 -22.07
N GLY A 3 12.94 14.54 -21.50
CA GLY A 3 14.21 14.49 -22.23
C GLY A 3 14.48 15.62 -23.24
N VAL A 4 13.67 16.68 -23.28
CA VAL A 4 13.92 17.80 -24.21
C VAL A 4 15.07 18.65 -23.68
N LEU A 5 16.27 18.45 -24.23
CA LEU A 5 17.45 19.25 -23.93
C LEU A 5 17.19 20.73 -24.29
N LYS A 6 17.46 21.63 -23.35
CA LYS A 6 17.45 23.08 -23.60
C LYS A 6 18.66 23.44 -24.45
N VAL A 7 18.49 23.50 -25.76
CA VAL A 7 19.51 23.99 -26.69
C VAL A 7 19.42 25.51 -26.79
N ARG A 8 20.54 26.22 -26.60
CA ARG A 8 20.62 27.66 -26.90
C ARG A 8 20.56 27.83 -28.43
N THR A 9 19.42 28.27 -28.94
CA THR A 9 19.21 28.57 -30.36
C THR A 9 19.28 30.07 -30.63
N THR A 10 19.85 30.46 -31.78
CA THR A 10 19.87 31.87 -32.23
C THR A 10 18.46 32.37 -32.55
N ALA A 11 18.25 33.69 -32.55
CA ALA A 11 16.95 34.29 -32.87
C ALA A 11 16.43 33.86 -34.26
N GLU A 12 17.33 33.76 -35.24
CA GLU A 12 17.00 33.30 -36.60
C GLU A 12 16.56 31.83 -36.64
N GLN A 13 17.21 30.95 -35.88
CA GLN A 13 16.81 29.54 -35.77
C GLN A 13 15.49 29.37 -35.00
N GLN A 14 15.21 30.23 -34.02
CA GLN A 14 13.93 30.24 -33.30
C GLN A 14 12.79 30.66 -34.24
N GLU A 15 13.03 31.69 -35.06
CA GLU A 15 12.04 32.20 -36.01
C GLU A 15 11.77 31.19 -37.14
N ALA A 16 12.81 30.56 -37.70
CA ALA A 16 12.65 29.48 -38.67
C ALA A 16 11.83 28.31 -38.11
N LYS A 17 12.12 27.87 -36.87
CA LYS A 17 11.35 26.83 -36.17
C LYS A 17 9.90 27.27 -35.88
N ARG A 18 9.66 28.54 -35.59
CA ARG A 18 8.31 29.10 -35.37
C ARG A 18 7.49 29.01 -36.66
N ILE A 19 8.04 29.49 -37.78
CA ILE A 19 7.39 29.44 -39.09
C ILE A 19 7.09 27.99 -39.51
N GLU A 20 8.02 27.07 -39.29
CA GLU A 20 7.81 25.65 -39.57
C GLU A 20 6.69 25.03 -38.72
N ARG A 21 6.66 25.34 -37.41
CA ARG A 21 5.61 24.90 -36.49
C ARG A 21 4.25 25.47 -36.87
N GLU A 22 4.16 26.73 -37.26
CA GLU A 22 2.91 27.37 -37.70
C GLU A 22 2.36 26.73 -38.97
N LYS A 23 3.23 26.40 -39.94
CA LYS A 23 2.82 25.65 -41.14
C LYS A 23 2.27 24.27 -40.79
N LYS A 24 2.94 23.54 -39.88
CA LYS A 24 2.48 22.23 -39.39
C LYS A 24 1.15 22.33 -38.64
N LEU A 25 0.99 23.35 -37.79
CA LEU A 25 -0.25 23.64 -37.05
C LEU A 25 -1.43 23.91 -37.99
N LYS A 26 -1.26 24.79 -38.99
CA LYS A 26 -2.32 25.09 -39.96
C LYS A 26 -2.79 23.84 -40.72
N LYS A 27 -1.85 22.98 -41.14
CA LYS A 27 -2.18 21.70 -41.79
C LYS A 27 -2.96 20.79 -40.84
N LEU A 28 -2.54 20.72 -39.58
CA LEU A 28 -3.16 19.88 -38.55
C LEU A 28 -4.57 20.36 -38.20
N ASP A 29 -4.79 21.68 -38.12
CA ASP A 29 -6.10 22.27 -37.86
C ASP A 29 -7.08 22.03 -39.00
N SER A 30 -6.61 22.09 -40.25
CA SER A 30 -7.43 21.74 -41.42
C SER A 30 -7.85 20.26 -41.41
N ILE A 31 -6.93 19.34 -41.09
CA ILE A 31 -7.25 17.90 -40.99
C ILE A 31 -8.22 17.64 -39.83
N LYS A 32 -8.01 18.28 -38.66
CA LYS A 32 -8.93 18.19 -37.52
C LYS A 32 -10.35 18.64 -37.88
N ALA A 33 -10.49 19.76 -38.59
CA ALA A 33 -11.79 20.28 -39.00
C ALA A 33 -12.57 19.24 -39.82
N LYS A 34 -11.90 18.62 -40.81
CA LYS A 34 -12.50 17.52 -41.62
C LYS A 34 -12.90 16.31 -40.78
N ILE A 35 -12.03 15.87 -39.86
CA ILE A 35 -12.34 14.75 -38.94
C ILE A 35 -13.59 15.05 -38.12
N PHE A 36 -13.70 16.28 -37.58
CA PHE A 36 -14.85 16.66 -36.75
C PHE A 36 -16.15 16.80 -37.56
N GLU A 37 -16.06 17.23 -38.81
CA GLU A 37 -17.20 17.26 -39.73
C GLU A 37 -17.71 15.84 -40.02
N LYS A 38 -16.83 14.91 -40.42
CA LYS A 38 -17.20 13.50 -40.63
C LYS A 38 -17.80 12.87 -39.37
N LYS A 39 -17.22 13.17 -38.20
CA LYS A 39 -17.77 12.74 -36.90
C LYS A 39 -19.17 13.31 -36.64
N LYS A 40 -19.45 14.57 -37.02
CA LYS A 40 -20.79 15.18 -36.90
C LYS A 40 -21.81 14.45 -37.77
N ASN A 41 -21.38 13.97 -38.94
CA ASN A 41 -22.20 13.22 -39.88
C ASN A 41 -22.26 11.70 -39.60
N ASN A 42 -21.59 11.21 -38.55
CA ASN A 42 -21.48 9.79 -38.20
C ASN A 42 -20.80 8.92 -39.30
N GLU A 43 -19.97 9.56 -40.13
CA GLU A 43 -19.18 8.95 -41.18
C GLU A 43 -17.87 8.38 -40.59
N PHE A 44 -17.80 7.05 -40.52
CA PHE A 44 -16.63 6.30 -40.03
C PHE A 44 -16.26 5.29 -41.11
N ASP A 45 -15.64 5.78 -42.17
CA ASP A 45 -15.27 5.09 -43.41
C ASP A 45 -13.74 5.03 -43.55
N GLU A 46 -13.23 4.51 -44.67
CA GLU A 46 -11.77 4.43 -44.90
C GLU A 46 -11.09 5.81 -44.85
N GLU A 47 -11.78 6.88 -45.28
CA GLU A 47 -11.26 8.25 -45.22
C GLU A 47 -10.99 8.70 -43.76
N ILE A 48 -11.81 8.30 -42.78
CA ILE A 48 -11.54 8.62 -41.37
C ILE A 48 -10.25 7.96 -40.89
N LEU A 49 -9.91 6.76 -41.40
CA LEU A 49 -8.67 6.08 -41.06
C LEU A 49 -7.46 6.79 -41.67
N GLU A 50 -7.56 7.30 -42.90
CA GLU A 50 -6.49 8.10 -43.49
C GLU A 50 -6.27 9.42 -42.73
N LEU A 51 -7.35 10.17 -42.48
CA LEU A 51 -7.29 11.47 -41.81
C LEU A 51 -6.75 11.35 -40.38
N THR A 52 -7.27 10.40 -39.61
CA THR A 52 -6.77 10.15 -38.24
C THR A 52 -5.34 9.63 -38.25
N GLY A 53 -4.97 8.81 -39.24
CA GLY A 53 -3.61 8.28 -39.41
C GLY A 53 -2.58 9.37 -39.65
N GLY A 54 -2.93 10.39 -40.44
CA GLY A 54 -2.10 11.56 -40.69
C GLY A 54 -1.76 12.37 -39.42
N ILE A 55 -2.62 12.33 -38.39
CA ILE A 55 -2.36 12.99 -37.10
C ILE A 55 -1.64 12.03 -36.15
N LEU A 56 -2.16 10.82 -35.98
CA LEU A 56 -1.68 9.84 -34.99
C LEU A 56 -0.26 9.35 -35.27
N SER A 57 0.16 9.30 -36.54
CA SER A 57 1.55 9.01 -36.93
C SER A 57 2.57 10.01 -36.38
N SER A 58 2.14 11.21 -35.99
CA SER A 58 3.00 12.22 -35.35
C SER A 58 2.64 12.45 -33.87
N ILE A 59 1.36 12.28 -33.52
CA ILE A 59 0.82 12.55 -32.19
C ILE A 59 -0.02 11.35 -31.74
N PRO A 60 0.61 10.23 -31.37
CA PRO A 60 -0.11 9.01 -31.01
C PRO A 60 -0.93 9.15 -29.71
N ASP A 61 -0.67 10.16 -28.89
CA ASP A 61 -1.40 10.41 -27.65
C ASP A 61 -2.74 11.15 -27.84
N PHE A 62 -3.16 11.41 -29.08
CA PHE A 62 -4.50 11.98 -29.33
C PHE A 62 -5.58 10.88 -29.21
N LEU A 63 -5.94 10.57 -27.96
CA LEU A 63 -6.84 9.46 -27.59
C LEU A 63 -8.17 9.41 -28.36
N THR A 64 -8.78 10.57 -28.61
CA THR A 64 -10.07 10.66 -29.30
C THR A 64 -10.01 10.07 -30.72
N LEU A 65 -8.89 10.22 -31.42
CA LEU A 65 -8.77 9.73 -32.80
C LEU A 65 -8.71 8.20 -32.85
N TRP A 66 -8.10 7.55 -31.87
CA TRP A 66 -8.14 6.10 -31.74
C TRP A 66 -9.58 5.57 -31.56
N ASN A 67 -10.45 6.31 -30.86
CA ASN A 67 -11.87 5.94 -30.77
C ASN A 67 -12.55 5.95 -32.14
N TYR A 68 -12.23 6.92 -32.99
CA TYR A 68 -12.83 7.02 -34.33
C TYR A 68 -12.34 5.89 -35.24
N ARG A 69 -11.07 5.50 -35.13
CA ARG A 69 -10.56 4.31 -35.84
C ARG A 69 -11.30 3.05 -35.42
N ARG A 70 -11.50 2.82 -34.11
CA ARG A 70 -12.26 1.66 -33.61
C ARG A 70 -13.68 1.61 -34.16
N LYS A 71 -14.38 2.74 -34.19
CA LYS A 71 -15.73 2.82 -34.79
C LYS A 71 -15.76 2.49 -36.27
N ALA A 72 -14.70 2.81 -37.02
CA ALA A 72 -14.60 2.43 -38.42
C ALA A 72 -14.36 0.92 -38.58
N ILE A 73 -13.50 0.34 -37.74
CA ILE A 73 -13.23 -1.12 -37.73
C ILE A 73 -14.49 -1.91 -37.37
N GLU A 74 -15.26 -1.45 -36.37
CA GLU A 74 -16.50 -2.10 -35.91
C GLU A 74 -17.62 -2.12 -36.96
N LYS A 75 -17.53 -1.32 -38.02
CA LYS A 75 -18.50 -1.30 -39.12
C LYS A 75 -18.23 -2.35 -40.20
N ILE A 76 -17.08 -3.01 -40.19
CA ILE A 76 -16.73 -4.02 -41.19
C ILE A 76 -17.33 -5.37 -40.78
N GLU A 77 -18.30 -5.85 -41.55
CA GLU A 77 -18.97 -7.14 -41.30
C GLU A 77 -18.25 -8.32 -41.97
N ASP A 78 -17.60 -8.09 -43.12
CA ASP A 78 -16.89 -9.14 -43.84
C ASP A 78 -15.60 -9.54 -43.11
N LYS A 79 -15.48 -10.83 -42.78
CA LYS A 79 -14.35 -11.33 -41.98
C LYS A 79 -13.01 -11.25 -42.70
N ILE A 80 -12.99 -11.37 -44.03
CA ILE A 80 -11.75 -11.35 -44.82
C ILE A 80 -11.25 -9.91 -44.91
N GLU A 81 -12.15 -8.97 -45.17
CA GLU A 81 -11.87 -7.54 -45.16
C GLU A 81 -11.43 -7.07 -43.77
N LEU A 82 -12.15 -7.50 -42.72
CA LEU A 82 -11.82 -7.18 -41.33
C LEU A 82 -10.42 -7.69 -40.94
N GLN A 83 -10.07 -8.92 -41.33
CA GLN A 83 -8.73 -9.47 -41.09
C GLN A 83 -7.65 -8.58 -41.72
N LYS A 84 -7.80 -8.22 -43.00
CA LYS A 84 -6.84 -7.38 -43.73
C LYS A 84 -6.74 -5.97 -43.14
N LEU A 85 -7.87 -5.39 -42.75
CA LEU A 85 -7.91 -4.09 -42.09
C LEU A 85 -7.19 -4.13 -40.74
N CYS A 86 -7.47 -5.13 -39.90
CA CYS A 86 -6.81 -5.30 -38.62
C CYS A 86 -5.29 -5.49 -38.78
N GLU A 87 -4.81 -6.24 -39.78
CA GLU A 87 -3.39 -6.38 -40.06
C GLU A 87 -2.71 -5.05 -40.43
N ASN A 88 -3.38 -4.21 -41.22
CA ASN A 88 -2.91 -2.86 -41.53
C ASN A 88 -2.92 -1.96 -40.29
N GLU A 89 -3.95 -2.05 -39.45
CA GLU A 89 -4.04 -1.33 -38.19
C GLU A 89 -2.95 -1.72 -37.20
N LEU A 90 -2.59 -3.00 -37.12
CA LEU A 90 -1.46 -3.46 -36.30
C LEU A 90 -0.16 -2.81 -36.77
N ARG A 91 0.10 -2.77 -38.09
CA ARG A 91 1.30 -2.11 -38.64
C ARG A 91 1.31 -0.61 -38.32
N PHE A 92 0.15 0.03 -38.43
CA PHE A 92 0.00 1.45 -38.12
C PHE A 92 0.19 1.77 -36.64
N ALA A 93 -0.41 0.99 -35.74
CA ALA A 93 -0.24 1.17 -34.30
C ALA A 93 1.23 0.93 -33.88
N LYS A 94 1.91 -0.04 -34.52
CA LYS A 94 3.34 -0.29 -34.30
C LYS A 94 4.22 0.86 -34.78
N SER A 95 3.91 1.51 -35.90
CA SER A 95 4.64 2.71 -36.32
C SER A 95 4.42 3.88 -35.36
N CYS A 96 3.22 4.01 -34.79
CA CYS A 96 2.93 4.97 -33.72
C CYS A 96 3.74 4.70 -32.44
N LEU A 97 3.97 3.42 -32.08
CA LEU A 97 4.82 3.05 -30.96
C LEU A 97 6.31 3.36 -31.19
N GLN A 98 6.78 3.35 -32.44
CA GLN A 98 8.15 3.82 -32.75
C GLN A 98 8.31 5.33 -32.48
N VAL A 99 7.23 6.11 -32.59
CA VAL A 99 7.22 7.55 -32.28
C VAL A 99 7.15 7.77 -30.77
N ASN A 100 6.26 7.06 -30.08
CA ASN A 100 6.16 7.08 -28.63
C ASN A 100 5.89 5.67 -28.09
N PRO A 101 6.92 4.94 -27.60
CA PRO A 101 6.75 3.58 -27.08
C PRO A 101 5.99 3.54 -25.75
N LYS A 102 5.64 4.70 -25.19
CA LYS A 102 4.87 4.88 -23.95
C LYS A 102 3.48 5.48 -24.21
N SER A 103 3.01 5.43 -25.46
CA SER A 103 1.67 5.90 -25.84
C SER A 103 0.59 4.92 -25.34
N TYR A 104 -0.21 5.37 -24.37
CA TYR A 104 -1.37 4.61 -23.90
C TYR A 104 -2.36 4.33 -25.03
N GLY A 105 -2.59 5.31 -25.91
CA GLY A 105 -3.53 5.18 -27.03
C GLY A 105 -3.13 4.07 -28.00
N SER A 106 -1.83 3.98 -28.32
CA SER A 106 -1.29 2.99 -29.24
C SER A 106 -1.33 1.57 -28.67
N TRP A 107 -0.87 1.38 -27.43
CA TRP A 107 -0.93 0.06 -26.76
C TRP A 107 -2.37 -0.42 -26.57
N HIS A 108 -3.27 0.46 -26.15
CA HIS A 108 -4.68 0.10 -26.00
C HIS A 108 -5.33 -0.23 -27.35
N HIS A 109 -4.97 0.47 -28.43
CA HIS A 109 -5.46 0.15 -29.77
C HIS A 109 -4.94 -1.21 -30.26
N LEU A 110 -3.70 -1.59 -29.97
CA LEU A 110 -3.20 -2.94 -30.24
C LEU A 110 -4.03 -4.01 -29.52
N CYS A 111 -4.32 -3.84 -28.23
CA CYS A 111 -5.17 -4.77 -27.49
C CYS A 111 -6.56 -4.92 -28.15
N PHE A 112 -7.16 -3.80 -28.56
CA PHE A 112 -8.44 -3.79 -29.25
C PHE A 112 -8.36 -4.57 -30.57
N VAL A 113 -7.41 -4.24 -31.44
CA VAL A 113 -7.26 -4.87 -32.76
C VAL A 113 -7.01 -6.37 -32.63
N MET A 114 -6.12 -6.78 -31.72
CA MET A 114 -5.84 -8.20 -31.47
C MET A 114 -7.06 -8.98 -30.97
N LYS A 115 -7.91 -8.35 -30.15
CA LYS A 115 -9.15 -8.99 -29.65
C LYS A 115 -10.24 -9.08 -30.72
N TYR A 116 -10.28 -8.11 -31.64
CA TYR A 116 -11.32 -7.98 -32.65
C TYR A 116 -10.97 -8.70 -33.97
N MET A 117 -9.69 -8.95 -34.21
CA MET A 117 -9.19 -9.67 -35.38
C MET A 117 -9.74 -11.11 -35.41
N PRO A 118 -10.27 -11.59 -36.56
CA PRO A 118 -10.76 -12.96 -36.68
C PRO A 118 -9.70 -14.04 -36.40
N ASN A 119 -8.49 -13.88 -36.94
CA ASN A 119 -7.39 -14.82 -36.80
C ASN A 119 -6.12 -14.10 -36.29
N PRO A 120 -6.01 -13.83 -34.97
CA PRO A 120 -4.86 -13.17 -34.38
C PRO A 120 -3.62 -14.06 -34.32
N ASP A 121 -2.47 -13.52 -34.71
CA ASP A 121 -1.15 -14.17 -34.56
C ASP A 121 -0.50 -13.75 -33.24
N TRP A 122 -0.81 -14.48 -32.17
CA TRP A 122 -0.29 -14.20 -30.83
C TRP A 122 1.23 -14.38 -30.73
N LYS A 123 1.81 -15.32 -31.48
CA LYS A 123 3.26 -15.59 -31.45
C LYS A 123 4.05 -14.37 -31.94
N LYS A 124 3.60 -13.79 -33.05
CA LYS A 124 4.22 -12.57 -33.59
C LYS A 124 4.13 -11.38 -32.63
N GLU A 125 3.07 -11.28 -31.83
CA GLU A 125 2.96 -10.24 -30.80
C GLU A 125 3.84 -10.53 -29.58
N LEU A 126 4.11 -11.78 -29.24
CA LEU A 126 5.13 -12.12 -28.22
C LEU A 126 6.52 -11.72 -28.69
N ASP A 127 6.87 -11.99 -29.95
CA ASP A 127 8.15 -11.59 -30.54
C ASP A 127 8.31 -10.06 -30.53
N LEU A 128 7.22 -9.33 -30.81
CA LEU A 128 7.19 -7.87 -30.67
C LEU A 128 7.46 -7.42 -29.23
N CYS A 129 6.83 -8.07 -28.25
CA CYS A 129 7.07 -7.76 -26.84
C CYS A 129 8.53 -7.99 -26.48
N SER A 130 9.13 -9.11 -26.91
CA SER A 130 10.54 -9.42 -26.68
C SER A 130 11.45 -8.32 -27.24
N LEU A 131 11.20 -7.87 -28.47
CA LEU A 131 11.94 -6.78 -29.12
C LEU A 131 11.83 -5.45 -28.35
N TYR A 132 10.62 -5.07 -27.94
CA TYR A 132 10.42 -3.81 -27.19
C TYR A 132 11.07 -3.85 -25.80
N LEU A 133 11.08 -5.03 -25.16
CA LEU A 133 11.73 -5.25 -23.87
C LEU A 133 13.26 -5.47 -23.99
N GLU A 134 13.81 -5.63 -25.19
CA GLU A 134 15.25 -5.50 -25.42
C GLU A 134 15.66 -4.03 -25.52
N TYR A 135 14.79 -3.18 -26.09
CA TYR A 135 15.05 -1.75 -26.23
C TYR A 135 14.83 -0.96 -24.92
N ASP A 136 13.72 -1.21 -24.23
CA ASP A 136 13.41 -0.64 -22.91
C ASP A 136 12.80 -1.74 -22.04
N GLU A 137 13.67 -2.44 -21.32
CA GLU A 137 13.31 -3.55 -20.42
C GLU A 137 12.38 -3.14 -19.27
N ARG A 138 12.30 -1.82 -18.98
CA ARG A 138 11.46 -1.23 -17.93
C ARG A 138 10.17 -0.62 -18.49
N ASN A 139 9.88 -0.83 -19.78
CA ASN A 139 8.64 -0.35 -20.38
C ASN A 139 7.44 -1.15 -19.85
N PHE A 140 6.81 -0.62 -18.79
CA PHE A 140 5.66 -1.27 -18.16
C PHE A 140 4.48 -1.45 -19.12
N HIS A 141 4.31 -0.57 -20.12
CA HIS A 141 3.24 -0.75 -21.11
C HIS A 141 3.47 -2.01 -21.95
N CYS A 142 4.72 -2.30 -22.31
CA CYS A 142 5.06 -3.50 -23.04
C CYS A 142 4.92 -4.75 -22.16
N TRP A 143 5.28 -4.68 -20.88
CA TRP A 143 5.01 -5.76 -19.92
C TRP A 143 3.51 -6.03 -19.75
N ASP A 144 2.69 -4.97 -19.69
CA ASP A 144 1.23 -5.08 -19.60
C ASP A 144 0.63 -5.69 -20.86
N TYR A 145 1.10 -5.25 -22.04
CA TYR A 145 0.70 -5.82 -23.32
C TYR A 145 1.14 -7.28 -23.45
N ARG A 146 2.36 -7.64 -23.01
CA ARG A 146 2.81 -9.03 -22.97
C ARG A 146 1.88 -9.89 -22.14
N ARG A 147 1.48 -9.46 -20.94
CA ARG A 147 0.51 -10.19 -20.10
C ARG A 147 -0.85 -10.36 -20.78
N PHE A 148 -1.29 -9.35 -21.54
CA PHE A 148 -2.49 -9.47 -22.39
C PHE A 148 -2.30 -10.53 -23.47
N VAL A 149 -1.17 -10.53 -24.19
CA VAL A 149 -0.88 -11.51 -25.25
C VAL A 149 -0.75 -12.93 -24.68
N VAL A 150 -0.02 -13.12 -23.57
CA VAL A 150 0.14 -14.38 -22.85
C VAL A 150 -1.21 -14.98 -22.48
N LYS A 151 -2.09 -14.17 -21.89
CA LYS A 151 -3.42 -14.60 -21.46
C LYS A 151 -4.30 -15.04 -22.64
N ASN A 152 -4.30 -14.30 -23.74
CA ASN A 152 -5.18 -14.59 -24.88
C ASN A 152 -4.58 -15.63 -25.85
N GLY A 153 -3.25 -15.71 -25.92
CA GLY A 153 -2.51 -16.71 -26.68
C GLY A 153 -2.33 -18.05 -25.95
N CYS A 154 -2.87 -18.18 -24.73
CA CYS A 154 -2.76 -19.37 -23.88
C CYS A 154 -1.31 -19.85 -23.69
N VAL A 155 -0.38 -18.92 -23.55
CA VAL A 155 1.04 -19.21 -23.28
C VAL A 155 1.15 -19.82 -21.89
N SER A 156 1.99 -20.84 -21.73
CA SER A 156 2.13 -21.52 -20.45
C SER A 156 2.87 -20.64 -19.45
N ALA A 157 2.59 -20.84 -18.16
CA ALA A 157 3.35 -20.17 -17.10
C ALA A 157 4.84 -20.59 -17.10
N ASP A 158 5.16 -21.80 -17.59
CA ASP A 158 6.55 -22.28 -17.69
C ASP A 158 7.34 -21.44 -18.70
N ASP A 159 6.76 -21.16 -19.86
CA ASP A 159 7.39 -20.31 -20.89
C ASP A 159 7.64 -18.88 -20.38
N GLU A 160 6.73 -18.33 -19.57
CA GLU A 160 6.89 -16.98 -19.00
C GLU A 160 7.87 -16.95 -17.82
N ILE A 161 7.95 -18.04 -17.05
CA ILE A 161 9.01 -18.21 -16.04
C ILE A 161 10.36 -18.29 -16.73
N GLU A 162 10.51 -19.04 -17.82
CA GLU A 162 11.73 -19.09 -18.62
C GLU A 162 12.08 -17.72 -19.21
N PHE A 163 11.10 -17.01 -19.77
CA PHE A 163 11.30 -15.66 -20.29
C PHE A 163 11.84 -14.70 -19.23
N THR A 164 11.25 -14.70 -18.03
CA THR A 164 11.73 -13.86 -16.92
C THR A 164 13.10 -14.29 -16.42
N SER A 165 13.40 -15.60 -16.39
CA SER A 165 14.73 -16.12 -16.05
C SER A 165 15.79 -15.60 -17.02
N ASN A 166 15.52 -15.63 -18.33
CA ASN A 166 16.43 -15.11 -19.36
C ASN A 166 16.63 -13.59 -19.23
N LYS A 167 15.58 -12.85 -18.90
CA LYS A 167 15.66 -11.40 -18.66
C LYS A 167 16.46 -11.05 -17.41
N ILE A 168 16.35 -11.84 -16.34
CA ILE A 168 17.15 -11.65 -15.12
C ILE A 168 18.61 -12.03 -15.35
N ALA A 169 18.87 -13.13 -16.06
CA ALA A 169 20.23 -13.56 -16.39
C ALA A 169 20.99 -12.54 -17.25
N SER A 170 20.27 -11.86 -18.17
CA SER A 170 20.85 -10.78 -18.97
C SER A 170 20.98 -9.45 -18.20
N ASN A 171 20.02 -9.14 -17.32
CA ASN A 171 20.08 -7.98 -16.45
C ASN A 171 19.28 -8.19 -15.15
N PHE A 172 20.00 -8.45 -14.06
CA PHE A 172 19.40 -8.65 -12.74
C PHE A 172 18.79 -7.36 -12.16
N SER A 173 19.13 -6.17 -12.67
CA SER A 173 18.52 -4.90 -12.27
C SER A 173 17.11 -4.70 -12.82
N ASN A 174 16.59 -5.64 -13.62
CA ASN A 174 15.27 -5.56 -14.20
C ASN A 174 14.16 -5.85 -13.15
N TYR A 175 13.74 -4.79 -12.45
CA TYR A 175 12.63 -4.85 -11.48
C TYR A 175 11.35 -5.45 -12.07
N SER A 176 11.06 -5.18 -13.35
CA SER A 176 9.82 -5.65 -13.99
C SER A 176 9.79 -7.17 -14.14
N SER A 177 10.94 -7.81 -14.39
CA SER A 177 11.07 -9.27 -14.42
C SER A 177 10.80 -9.88 -13.05
N TRP A 178 11.46 -9.39 -11.99
CA TRP A 178 11.23 -9.84 -10.61
C TRP A 178 9.77 -9.69 -10.17
N GLN A 179 9.18 -8.53 -10.46
CA GLN A 179 7.79 -8.26 -10.15
C GLN A 179 6.82 -9.16 -10.92
N TYR A 180 7.17 -9.56 -12.15
CA TYR A 180 6.34 -10.49 -12.90
C TYR A 180 6.44 -11.92 -12.33
N ARG A 181 7.64 -12.37 -11.97
CA ARG A 181 7.84 -13.64 -11.24
C ARG A 181 7.05 -13.71 -9.96
N SER A 182 6.98 -12.60 -9.21
CA SER A 182 6.21 -12.54 -7.96
C SER A 182 4.71 -12.82 -8.14
N ARG A 183 4.19 -12.76 -9.37
CA ARG A 183 2.80 -13.13 -9.73
C ARG A 183 2.70 -14.52 -10.34
N LEU A 184 3.66 -14.90 -11.19
CA LEU A 184 3.66 -16.20 -11.87
C LEU A 184 3.83 -17.37 -10.89
N LEU A 185 4.74 -17.23 -9.91
CA LEU A 185 5.09 -18.34 -9.02
C LEU A 185 3.93 -18.80 -8.11
N PRO A 186 3.16 -17.90 -7.45
CA PRO A 186 1.98 -18.32 -6.68
C PRO A 186 0.89 -18.99 -7.53
N GLU A 187 0.72 -18.56 -8.79
CA GLU A 187 -0.27 -19.15 -9.69
C GLU A 187 0.16 -20.56 -10.15
N LYS A 188 1.46 -20.76 -10.39
CA LYS A 188 2.00 -22.02 -10.92
C LYS A 188 2.27 -23.07 -9.84
N TYR A 189 2.81 -22.66 -8.70
CA TYR A 189 3.25 -23.55 -7.63
C TYR A 189 2.54 -23.23 -6.30
N PRO A 190 1.19 -23.26 -6.26
CA PRO A 190 0.47 -22.87 -5.05
C PRO A 190 0.69 -23.86 -3.91
N ASP A 191 1.03 -23.34 -2.74
CA ASP A 191 1.04 -24.08 -1.48
C ASP A 191 0.50 -23.23 -0.34
N PRO A 192 -0.80 -23.33 -0.02
CA PRO A 192 -1.44 -22.57 1.07
C PRO A 192 -0.84 -22.83 2.46
N SER A 193 -0.09 -23.92 2.63
CA SER A 193 0.57 -24.28 3.88
C SER A 193 1.91 -23.56 4.07
N GLN A 194 2.38 -22.80 3.08
CA GLN A 194 3.65 -22.07 3.12
C GLN A 194 3.44 -20.57 3.29
N SER A 195 4.48 -19.91 3.83
CA SER A 195 4.50 -18.48 4.12
C SER A 195 4.06 -17.60 2.96
N ARG A 196 4.47 -17.94 1.74
CA ARG A 196 4.20 -17.15 0.53
C ARG A 196 3.12 -17.73 -0.37
N GLY A 197 2.45 -18.80 0.05
CA GLY A 197 1.55 -19.52 -0.83
C GLY A 197 2.27 -20.24 -1.98
N ILE A 198 3.58 -20.46 -1.88
CA ILE A 198 4.44 -21.07 -2.90
C ILE A 198 5.11 -22.31 -2.30
N GLN A 199 5.27 -23.37 -3.10
CA GLN A 199 6.00 -24.57 -2.72
C GLN A 199 7.42 -24.27 -2.20
N SER A 200 7.85 -25.04 -1.19
CA SER A 200 9.08 -24.78 -0.43
C SER A 200 10.37 -24.92 -1.26
N ASP A 201 10.44 -25.92 -2.13
CA ASP A 201 11.55 -26.14 -3.05
C ASP A 201 11.71 -24.98 -4.04
N ILE A 202 10.60 -24.49 -4.58
CA ILE A 202 10.58 -23.31 -5.44
C ILE A 202 11.03 -22.06 -4.68
N LEU A 203 10.52 -21.86 -3.46
CA LEU A 203 10.93 -20.75 -2.60
C LEU A 203 12.43 -20.73 -2.33
N MET A 204 13.03 -21.89 -2.03
CA MET A 204 14.48 -22.00 -1.82
C MET A 204 15.26 -21.68 -3.09
N SER A 205 14.83 -22.21 -4.24
CA SER A 205 15.47 -21.91 -5.53
C SER A 205 15.44 -20.42 -5.90
N GLU A 206 14.34 -19.72 -5.58
CA GLU A 206 14.25 -18.26 -5.78
C GLU A 206 15.11 -17.46 -4.81
N LEU A 207 15.26 -17.92 -3.55
CA LEU A 207 16.16 -17.30 -2.58
C LEU A 207 17.61 -17.39 -3.08
N ASP A 208 18.03 -18.54 -3.60
CA ASP A 208 19.36 -18.72 -4.18
C ASP A 208 19.56 -17.85 -5.43
N LEU A 209 18.55 -17.79 -6.31
CA LEU A 209 18.59 -16.97 -7.52
C LEU A 209 18.78 -15.48 -7.19
N VAL A 210 17.97 -14.94 -6.28
CA VAL A 210 18.04 -13.52 -5.92
C VAL A 210 19.30 -13.21 -5.11
N GLN A 211 19.79 -14.16 -4.30
CA GLN A 211 21.09 -14.05 -3.64
C GLN A 211 22.20 -13.83 -4.66
N ASN A 212 22.31 -14.70 -5.67
CA ASN A 212 23.33 -14.54 -6.72
C ASN A 212 23.28 -13.15 -7.39
N ALA A 213 22.07 -12.60 -7.59
CA ALA A 213 21.90 -11.26 -8.13
C ALA A 213 22.50 -10.16 -7.23
N PHE A 214 22.10 -10.08 -5.95
CA PHE A 214 22.60 -9.02 -5.07
C PHE A 214 24.01 -9.27 -4.52
N PHE A 215 24.54 -10.49 -4.59
CA PHE A 215 25.97 -10.73 -4.37
C PHE A 215 26.83 -10.28 -5.57
N THR A 216 26.25 -10.28 -6.78
CA THR A 216 26.93 -9.76 -7.98
C THR A 216 26.95 -8.24 -8.00
N ASP A 217 25.82 -7.60 -7.66
CA ASP A 217 25.75 -6.15 -7.46
C ASP A 217 24.94 -5.81 -6.19
N PRO A 218 25.63 -5.60 -5.06
CA PRO A 218 24.99 -5.25 -3.79
C PRO A 218 24.22 -3.92 -3.82
N ASN A 219 24.45 -3.06 -4.79
CA ASN A 219 23.77 -1.77 -4.90
C ASN A 219 22.45 -1.85 -5.67
N ASP A 220 22.21 -2.94 -6.41
CA ASP A 220 20.96 -3.12 -7.15
C ASP A 220 19.78 -3.34 -6.21
N GLN A 221 18.88 -2.37 -6.19
CA GLN A 221 17.72 -2.41 -5.30
C GLN A 221 16.68 -3.48 -5.68
N SER A 222 16.62 -3.90 -6.94
CA SER A 222 15.52 -4.73 -7.45
C SER A 222 15.56 -6.12 -6.83
N ALA A 223 16.75 -6.71 -6.77
CA ALA A 223 16.99 -7.98 -6.09
C ALA A 223 16.64 -7.88 -4.60
N TRP A 224 17.03 -6.82 -3.90
CA TRP A 224 16.71 -6.64 -2.48
C TRP A 224 15.20 -6.52 -2.20
N PHE A 225 14.46 -5.81 -3.06
CA PHE A 225 13.00 -5.72 -2.92
C PHE A 225 12.32 -7.08 -3.15
N TYR A 226 12.77 -7.84 -4.16
CA TYR A 226 12.28 -9.19 -4.41
C TYR A 226 12.62 -10.16 -3.29
N TYR A 227 13.85 -10.12 -2.78
CA TYR A 227 14.30 -10.89 -1.63
C TYR A 227 13.47 -10.60 -0.38
N ARG A 228 13.24 -9.32 -0.09
CA ARG A 228 12.36 -8.89 1.01
C ARG A 228 10.93 -9.39 0.81
N TRP A 229 10.44 -9.43 -0.44
CA TRP A 229 9.17 -10.04 -0.75
C TRP A 229 9.19 -11.54 -0.42
N LEU A 230 10.15 -12.33 -0.89
CA LEU A 230 10.25 -13.77 -0.57
C LEU A 230 10.26 -14.05 0.93
N LEU A 231 11.00 -13.25 1.70
CA LEU A 231 11.11 -13.41 3.15
C LEU A 231 9.86 -12.98 3.94
N THR A 232 8.99 -12.18 3.35
CA THR A 232 7.80 -11.66 4.03
C THR A 232 6.65 -12.63 3.78
N PRO A 233 5.97 -13.16 4.80
CA PRO A 233 4.82 -14.04 4.55
C PRO A 233 3.65 -13.27 3.91
N ASP A 234 2.90 -13.95 3.07
CA ASP A 234 1.49 -13.62 2.81
C ASP A 234 0.62 -14.28 3.88
N SER A 235 -0.51 -13.65 4.20
CA SER A 235 -1.53 -14.28 5.05
C SER A 235 -2.76 -14.40 4.17
N PRO A 236 -3.02 -15.53 3.50
CA PRO A 236 -4.18 -15.65 2.63
C PRO A 236 -5.49 -15.63 3.44
N THR A 237 -5.47 -16.09 4.69
CA THR A 237 -6.66 -16.25 5.52
C THR A 237 -7.02 -14.98 6.30
N LEU A 238 -8.30 -14.62 6.25
CA LEU A 238 -8.87 -13.63 7.16
C LEU A 238 -8.87 -14.20 8.57
N LYS A 239 -8.35 -13.47 9.55
CA LYS A 239 -8.36 -13.82 10.97
C LYS A 239 -9.00 -12.70 11.78
N LEU A 240 -9.63 -13.06 12.89
CA LEU A 240 -10.08 -12.11 13.89
C LEU A 240 -8.91 -11.83 14.83
N ASN A 241 -8.32 -10.64 14.76
CA ASN A 241 -7.19 -10.27 15.61
C ASN A 241 -7.66 -9.85 17.00
N PHE A 242 -8.79 -9.14 17.05
CA PHE A 242 -9.32 -8.56 18.28
C PHE A 242 -10.84 -8.55 18.27
N LEU A 243 -11.42 -8.91 19.40
CA LEU A 243 -12.83 -8.73 19.70
C LEU A 243 -12.96 -8.28 21.14
N GLN A 244 -13.68 -7.20 21.36
CA GLN A 244 -14.07 -6.77 22.68
C GLN A 244 -15.57 -6.53 22.72
N SER A 245 -16.19 -6.90 23.82
CA SER A 245 -17.53 -6.46 24.16
C SER A 245 -17.60 -5.96 25.59
N TYR A 246 -18.41 -4.92 25.80
CA TYR A 246 -18.68 -4.37 27.13
C TYR A 246 -20.08 -3.74 27.19
N LYS A 247 -20.62 -3.62 28.40
CA LYS A 247 -21.91 -2.97 28.65
C LYS A 247 -21.78 -1.44 28.68
N GLN A 248 -22.65 -0.74 27.96
CA GLN A 248 -22.81 0.71 27.97
C GLN A 248 -24.29 1.06 28.13
N GLY A 249 -24.71 1.39 29.35
CA GLY A 249 -26.14 1.53 29.69
C GLY A 249 -26.87 0.20 29.47
N ASP A 250 -27.98 0.22 28.75
CA ASP A 250 -28.76 -0.98 28.37
C ASP A 250 -28.32 -1.61 27.03
N ASN A 251 -27.09 -1.33 26.60
CA ASN A 251 -26.56 -1.85 25.34
C ASN A 251 -25.25 -2.59 25.53
N LEU A 252 -25.02 -3.58 24.68
CA LEU A 252 -23.75 -4.24 24.48
C LEU A 252 -23.04 -3.55 23.31
N VAL A 253 -21.84 -3.02 23.57
CA VAL A 253 -20.95 -2.49 22.55
C VAL A 253 -19.99 -3.60 22.16
N ILE A 254 -19.82 -3.82 20.86
CA ILE A 254 -18.92 -4.83 20.29
C ILE A 254 -17.94 -4.12 19.36
N ILE A 255 -16.66 -4.37 19.54
CA ILE A 255 -15.55 -3.85 18.73
C ILE A 255 -14.81 -5.04 18.14
N VAL A 256 -14.59 -5.04 16.83
CA VAL A 256 -13.86 -6.11 16.14
C VAL A 256 -12.81 -5.55 15.19
N ILE A 257 -11.70 -6.27 15.08
CA ILE A 257 -10.59 -5.98 14.18
C ILE A 257 -10.12 -7.27 13.53
N PHE A 258 -9.97 -7.23 12.22
CA PHE A 258 -9.51 -8.36 11.42
C PHE A 258 -8.07 -8.17 10.93
N SER A 259 -7.44 -9.26 10.50
CA SER A 259 -6.09 -9.27 9.91
C SER A 259 -6.01 -8.56 8.55
N LYS A 260 -7.16 -8.32 7.90
CA LYS A 260 -7.32 -7.57 6.65
C LYS A 260 -8.56 -6.68 6.74
N PRO A 261 -8.64 -5.61 5.94
CA PRO A 261 -9.85 -4.79 5.85
C PRO A 261 -11.08 -5.63 5.45
N VAL A 262 -12.16 -5.54 6.25
CA VAL A 262 -13.45 -6.19 5.96
C VAL A 262 -14.49 -5.11 5.67
N ASN A 263 -15.38 -5.35 4.70
CA ASN A 263 -16.50 -4.44 4.48
C ASN A 263 -17.52 -4.64 5.61
N LYS A 264 -17.87 -3.57 6.32
CA LYS A 264 -18.84 -3.58 7.43
C LYS A 264 -20.19 -4.20 7.08
N ASN A 265 -20.62 -4.12 5.81
CA ASN A 265 -21.89 -4.69 5.35
C ASN A 265 -21.88 -6.23 5.29
N LYS A 266 -20.69 -6.84 5.41
CA LYS A 266 -20.52 -8.29 5.45
C LYS A 266 -20.51 -8.84 6.88
N LEU A 267 -20.55 -7.98 7.89
CA LEU A 267 -20.52 -8.36 9.30
C LEU A 267 -21.93 -8.60 9.82
N SER A 268 -22.14 -9.74 10.47
CA SER A 268 -23.41 -10.08 11.09
C SER A 268 -23.19 -10.75 12.46
N LEU A 269 -24.17 -10.60 13.34
CA LEU A 269 -24.22 -11.28 14.62
C LEU A 269 -25.45 -12.19 14.64
N LYS A 270 -25.27 -13.41 15.16
CA LYS A 270 -26.37 -14.33 15.40
C LYS A 270 -26.44 -14.71 16.88
N ASN A 271 -27.65 -14.84 17.42
CA ASN A 271 -27.90 -15.47 18.72
C ASN A 271 -28.69 -16.76 18.47
N ASN A 272 -28.15 -17.92 18.86
CA ASN A 272 -28.75 -19.23 18.59
C ASN A 272 -29.22 -19.39 17.13
N ASP A 273 -28.35 -19.04 16.17
CA ASP A 273 -28.59 -19.04 14.71
C ASP A 273 -29.60 -18.00 14.16
N GLU A 274 -30.24 -17.19 15.01
CA GLU A 274 -31.09 -16.08 14.58
C GLU A 274 -30.29 -14.79 14.37
N LEU A 275 -30.51 -14.12 13.23
CA LEU A 275 -29.82 -12.89 12.87
C LEU A 275 -30.27 -11.72 13.76
N ILE A 276 -29.32 -11.02 14.35
CA ILE A 276 -29.57 -9.79 15.11
C ILE A 276 -29.46 -8.58 14.19
N ASN A 277 -30.40 -7.65 14.32
CA ASN A 277 -30.29 -6.36 13.66
C ASN A 277 -29.09 -5.59 14.23
N THR A 278 -28.06 -5.41 13.40
CA THR A 278 -26.81 -4.78 13.78
C THR A 278 -26.56 -3.58 12.89
N ASN A 279 -26.10 -2.47 13.50
CA ASN A 279 -25.60 -1.32 12.75
C ASN A 279 -24.10 -1.18 13.00
N TRP A 280 -23.31 -1.58 12.02
CA TRP A 280 -21.85 -1.49 12.08
C TRP A 280 -21.35 -0.14 11.57
N ILE A 281 -20.48 0.49 12.36
CA ILE A 281 -19.77 1.72 12.01
C ILE A 281 -18.26 1.47 11.99
N ASN A 282 -17.55 2.18 11.11
CA ASN A 282 -16.08 2.17 11.09
C ASN A 282 -15.60 3.31 11.98
N ILE A 283 -14.80 2.99 13.00
CA ILE A 283 -14.20 3.99 13.89
C ILE A 283 -12.94 4.57 13.26
N SER A 284 -12.13 3.74 12.57
CA SER A 284 -10.95 4.18 11.82
C SER A 284 -11.24 4.35 10.33
N GLN A 285 -10.55 5.30 9.69
CA GLN A 285 -10.44 5.44 8.22
C GLN A 285 -9.08 4.94 7.70
N ASP A 286 -8.46 3.98 8.40
CA ASP A 286 -7.18 3.41 7.97
C ASP A 286 -7.43 2.35 6.88
N ASP A 287 -6.68 2.43 5.79
CA ASP A 287 -6.74 1.48 4.67
C ASP A 287 -6.24 0.08 5.08
N ILE A 288 -5.50 -0.03 6.17
CA ILE A 288 -4.83 -1.28 6.61
C ILE A 288 -5.65 -1.99 7.69
N PHE A 289 -6.20 -1.25 8.65
CA PHE A 289 -6.97 -1.82 9.77
C PHE A 289 -8.26 -1.04 10.00
N ILE A 290 -9.39 -1.66 9.65
CA ILE A 290 -10.70 -1.10 9.92
C ILE A 290 -11.17 -1.61 11.28
N ILE A 291 -11.40 -0.68 12.20
CA ILE A 291 -12.02 -0.98 13.50
C ILE A 291 -13.53 -0.86 13.32
N HIS A 292 -14.24 -1.97 13.43
CA HIS A 292 -15.69 -1.98 13.35
C HIS A 292 -16.28 -1.97 14.75
N LYS A 293 -17.29 -1.12 14.94
CA LYS A 293 -18.09 -1.07 16.17
C LYS A 293 -19.55 -1.30 15.85
N CYS A 294 -20.19 -2.12 16.68
CA CYS A 294 -21.63 -2.30 16.70
C CYS A 294 -22.15 -2.04 18.11
N GLN A 295 -23.39 -1.59 18.18
CA GLN A 295 -24.15 -1.49 19.43
C GLN A 295 -25.41 -2.32 19.27
N VAL A 296 -25.65 -3.20 20.24
CA VAL A 296 -26.78 -4.13 20.27
C VAL A 296 -27.51 -3.95 21.60
N ASN A 297 -28.84 -3.98 21.60
CA ASN A 297 -29.61 -3.84 22.84
C ASN A 297 -29.39 -5.07 23.76
N ASP A 298 -29.25 -4.86 25.08
CA ASP A 298 -28.86 -5.84 26.13
C ASP A 298 -29.89 -6.96 26.39
N ILE A 299 -30.86 -7.17 25.49
CA ILE A 299 -31.96 -8.15 25.62
C ILE A 299 -31.53 -9.57 25.21
N CYS A 300 -30.35 -9.77 24.63
CA CYS A 300 -29.91 -11.09 24.20
C CYS A 300 -29.73 -12.04 25.42
N MET A 301 -30.47 -13.15 25.42
CA MET A 301 -30.22 -14.30 26.29
C MET A 301 -29.39 -15.31 25.49
N GLY A 302 -28.13 -15.54 25.90
CA GLY A 302 -27.20 -16.46 25.22
C GLY A 302 -26.00 -15.76 24.57
N ASN A 303 -25.04 -16.56 24.12
CA ASN A 303 -23.81 -16.07 23.47
C ASN A 303 -24.09 -15.55 22.05
N LEU A 304 -23.30 -14.58 21.60
CA LEU A 304 -23.39 -14.05 20.24
C LEU A 304 -22.30 -14.63 19.34
N SER A 305 -22.67 -15.11 18.16
CA SER A 305 -21.72 -15.61 17.17
C SER A 305 -21.45 -14.55 16.10
N LEU A 306 -20.18 -14.21 15.87
CA LEU A 306 -19.74 -13.26 14.85
C LEU A 306 -19.49 -13.98 13.52
N TYR A 307 -20.09 -13.47 12.44
CA TYR A 307 -19.91 -13.96 11.08
C TYR A 307 -19.37 -12.88 10.15
N VAL A 308 -18.61 -13.33 9.14
CA VAL A 308 -18.26 -12.55 7.96
C VAL A 308 -18.82 -13.27 6.73
N ASP A 309 -19.51 -12.54 5.87
CA ASP A 309 -20.19 -13.08 4.67
C ASP A 309 -21.22 -14.20 4.98
N ASP A 310 -21.75 -14.25 6.20
CA ASP A 310 -22.74 -15.24 6.70
C ASP A 310 -22.34 -16.73 6.60
N GLN A 311 -21.12 -17.02 6.14
CA GLN A 311 -20.65 -18.39 5.84
C GLN A 311 -19.63 -18.93 6.84
N LEU A 312 -18.86 -18.04 7.50
CA LEU A 312 -17.79 -18.40 8.42
C LEU A 312 -18.03 -17.78 9.79
N GLN A 313 -18.20 -18.63 10.82
CA GLN A 313 -18.21 -18.18 12.21
C GLN A 313 -16.77 -17.90 12.65
N PHE A 314 -16.49 -16.68 13.09
CA PHE A 314 -15.15 -16.26 13.50
C PHE A 314 -14.93 -16.37 15.00
N SER A 315 -15.95 -16.11 15.81
CA SER A 315 -15.84 -16.15 17.27
C SER A 315 -17.22 -16.19 17.94
N THR A 316 -17.22 -16.58 19.21
CA THR A 316 -18.39 -16.59 20.09
C THR A 316 -18.13 -15.62 21.25
N ILE A 317 -18.98 -14.61 21.35
CA ILE A 317 -18.97 -13.57 22.38
C ILE A 317 -19.76 -14.08 23.58
N ASP A 318 -19.09 -14.20 24.72
CA ASP A 318 -19.72 -14.57 25.99
C ASP A 318 -20.45 -13.36 26.58
N VAL A 319 -21.78 -13.35 26.48
CA VAL A 319 -22.62 -12.22 26.90
C VAL A 319 -22.66 -12.08 28.41
N GLU A 320 -22.56 -13.19 29.17
CA GLU A 320 -22.54 -13.13 30.64
C GLU A 320 -21.25 -12.49 31.15
N LYS A 321 -20.09 -12.88 30.60
CA LYS A 321 -18.82 -12.19 30.90
C LYS A 321 -18.85 -10.73 30.48
N THR A 322 -19.44 -10.44 29.31
CA THR A 322 -19.61 -9.07 28.82
C THR A 322 -20.36 -8.18 29.81
N ARG A 323 -21.37 -8.73 30.50
CA ARG A 323 -22.19 -8.00 31.48
C ARG A 323 -21.44 -7.69 32.78
N ASN A 324 -20.61 -8.63 33.25
CA ASN A 324 -19.95 -8.51 34.55
C ASN A 324 -18.64 -7.72 34.46
N ASP A 325 -17.72 -8.18 33.62
CA ASP A 325 -16.33 -7.69 33.59
C ASP A 325 -15.90 -7.20 32.20
N GLY A 326 -16.77 -7.37 31.19
CA GLY A 326 -16.41 -7.24 29.79
C GLY A 326 -15.82 -8.55 29.24
N PHE A 327 -15.96 -8.77 27.94
CA PHE A 327 -15.34 -9.91 27.25
C PHE A 327 -14.30 -9.39 26.27
N ILE A 328 -13.13 -10.01 26.30
CA ILE A 328 -12.01 -9.67 25.44
C ILE A 328 -11.47 -10.97 24.87
N PHE A 329 -11.39 -11.02 23.55
CA PHE A 329 -10.64 -11.99 22.80
C PHE A 329 -9.56 -11.23 22.02
N SER A 330 -8.32 -11.66 22.19
CA SER A 330 -7.20 -11.15 21.42
C SER A 330 -6.34 -12.32 20.98
N GLU A 331 -6.25 -12.51 19.68
CA GLU A 331 -5.31 -13.43 19.07
C GLU A 331 -4.50 -12.64 18.05
N PHE A 332 -3.50 -11.91 18.57
CA PHE A 332 -2.48 -11.30 17.73
C PHE A 332 -1.48 -12.36 17.32
N THR A 333 -1.94 -13.39 16.61
CA THR A 333 -1.01 -14.16 15.80
C THR A 333 -0.62 -13.24 14.65
N THR A 334 0.68 -13.10 14.38
CA THR A 334 1.09 -12.83 13.01
C THR A 334 0.46 -13.98 12.24
N GLY A 335 -0.68 -13.75 11.57
CA GLY A 335 -1.47 -14.78 10.90
C GLY A 335 -0.76 -15.40 9.69
N ARG A 336 0.55 -15.32 9.70
CA ARG A 336 1.55 -15.51 8.70
C ARG A 336 2.16 -16.85 9.03
N ILE A 337 2.10 -17.78 8.11
CA ILE A 337 2.98 -18.94 8.18
C ILE A 337 4.37 -18.34 8.05
N GLU A 338 5.19 -18.35 9.10
CA GLU A 338 6.52 -17.78 9.03
C GLU A 338 7.47 -18.80 8.37
N LEU A 339 8.50 -18.30 7.70
CA LEU A 339 9.61 -19.15 7.26
C LEU A 339 10.19 -19.86 8.49
N SER A 340 10.69 -21.09 8.31
CA SER A 340 11.34 -21.79 9.40
C SER A 340 12.54 -20.98 9.91
N VAL A 341 12.76 -21.04 11.21
CA VAL A 341 13.87 -20.33 11.86
C VAL A 341 15.21 -20.77 11.25
N ASP A 342 15.34 -22.02 10.83
CA ASP A 342 16.54 -22.56 10.20
C ASP A 342 16.82 -21.91 8.85
N ILE A 343 15.79 -21.73 8.01
CA ILE A 343 15.94 -20.98 6.74
C ILE A 343 16.39 -19.56 7.06
N LEU A 344 15.71 -18.87 7.97
CA LEU A 344 16.05 -17.49 8.32
C LEU A 344 17.48 -17.34 8.86
N LYS A 345 17.96 -18.29 9.67
CA LYS A 345 19.34 -18.31 10.17
C LYS A 345 20.35 -18.53 9.05
N SER A 346 20.10 -19.48 8.15
CA SER A 346 20.96 -19.69 6.96
C SER A 346 21.02 -18.42 6.10
N GLN A 347 19.89 -17.75 5.91
CA GLN A 347 19.83 -16.48 5.22
C GLN A 347 20.61 -15.37 5.94
N LEU A 348 20.52 -15.30 7.27
CA LEU A 348 21.29 -14.35 8.08
C LEU A 348 22.80 -14.57 7.91
N GLU A 349 23.27 -15.82 7.96
CA GLU A 349 24.68 -16.17 7.76
C GLU A 349 25.20 -15.71 6.40
N ASN A 350 24.41 -15.91 5.33
CA ASN A 350 24.78 -15.45 3.98
C ASN A 350 24.88 -13.93 3.92
N ILE A 351 23.87 -13.20 4.41
CA ILE A 351 23.90 -11.72 4.38
C ILE A 351 25.03 -11.17 5.27
N GLN A 352 25.38 -11.86 6.36
CA GLN A 352 26.51 -11.48 7.20
C GLN A 352 27.84 -11.57 6.44
N GLN A 353 28.05 -12.61 5.63
CA GLN A 353 29.25 -12.70 4.77
C GLN A 353 29.33 -11.53 3.79
N LEU A 354 28.19 -11.11 3.23
CA LEU A 354 28.16 -9.92 2.36
C LEU A 354 28.43 -8.64 3.16
N HIS A 355 27.95 -8.54 4.39
CA HIS A 355 28.23 -7.41 5.27
C HIS A 355 29.72 -7.27 5.61
N ASP A 356 30.41 -8.39 5.79
CA ASP A 356 31.86 -8.40 6.04
C ASP A 356 32.65 -7.83 4.85
N MET A 357 32.09 -7.90 3.63
CA MET A 357 32.68 -7.33 2.41
C MET A 357 32.18 -5.89 2.13
N GLU A 358 30.93 -5.59 2.47
CA GLU A 358 30.18 -4.39 2.10
C GLU A 358 29.54 -3.72 3.33
N GLU A 359 30.36 -3.32 4.30
CA GLU A 359 29.92 -2.88 5.64
C GLU A 359 28.94 -1.69 5.59
N ASP A 360 29.17 -0.75 4.66
CA ASP A 360 28.39 0.48 4.51
C ASP A 360 27.24 0.35 3.49
N ASN A 361 26.93 -0.86 3.03
CA ASN A 361 25.81 -1.06 2.13
C ASN A 361 24.47 -1.01 2.88
N LYS A 362 23.68 0.03 2.60
CA LYS A 362 22.37 0.27 3.22
C LYS A 362 21.38 -0.90 3.04
N TRP A 363 21.46 -1.64 1.93
CA TRP A 363 20.53 -2.74 1.63
C TRP A 363 20.89 -3.98 2.42
N VAL A 364 22.18 -4.23 2.62
CA VAL A 364 22.69 -5.27 3.52
C VAL A 364 22.25 -4.98 4.95
N LEU A 365 22.54 -3.78 5.46
CA LEU A 365 22.19 -3.36 6.82
C LEU A 365 20.69 -3.48 7.11
N ILE A 366 19.83 -2.95 6.22
CA ILE A 366 18.38 -3.01 6.43
C ILE A 366 17.84 -4.45 6.36
N THR A 367 18.46 -5.30 5.55
CA THR A 367 18.09 -6.72 5.43
C THR A 367 18.50 -7.50 6.66
N LEU A 368 19.71 -7.27 7.20
CA LEU A 368 20.14 -7.84 8.48
C LEU A 368 19.17 -7.49 9.60
N ILE A 369 18.77 -6.22 9.71
CA ILE A 369 17.76 -5.80 10.68
C ILE A 369 16.48 -6.63 10.56
N PHE A 370 15.94 -6.79 9.34
CA PHE A 370 14.71 -7.57 9.15
C PHE A 370 14.87 -9.06 9.45
N LEU A 371 16.01 -9.67 9.12
CA LEU A 371 16.29 -11.07 9.44
C LEU A 371 16.42 -11.27 10.94
N LEU A 372 17.18 -10.43 11.64
CA LEU A 372 17.34 -10.46 13.09
C LEU A 372 15.99 -10.28 13.82
N MET A 373 15.17 -9.33 13.35
CA MET A 373 13.80 -9.15 13.85
C MET A 373 12.93 -10.39 13.67
N LYS A 374 13.08 -11.13 12.57
CA LYS A 374 12.30 -12.34 12.30
C LYS A 374 12.75 -13.54 13.12
N ILE A 375 14.05 -13.72 13.32
CA ILE A 375 14.63 -14.89 13.99
C ILE A 375 14.36 -14.88 15.50
N ASP A 376 14.62 -13.75 16.14
CA ASP A 376 14.68 -13.69 17.61
C ASP A 376 13.84 -12.55 18.19
N GLN A 377 13.09 -11.84 17.33
CA GLN A 377 12.15 -10.80 17.74
C GLN A 377 12.76 -9.81 18.75
N PHE A 378 14.03 -9.47 18.52
CA PHE A 378 14.78 -8.45 19.25
C PHE A 378 15.34 -8.81 20.63
N ASN A 379 15.25 -10.06 21.09
CA ASN A 379 15.71 -10.42 22.43
C ASN A 379 17.25 -10.31 22.57
N ASN A 380 18.00 -11.06 21.78
CA ASN A 380 19.46 -11.16 21.91
C ASN A 380 20.23 -10.18 21.00
N TYR A 381 19.58 -9.56 20.01
CA TYR A 381 20.23 -8.73 18.99
C TYR A 381 19.90 -7.24 19.08
N SER A 382 19.33 -6.77 20.19
CA SER A 382 18.84 -5.40 20.34
C SER A 382 19.95 -4.35 20.16
N GLU A 383 21.13 -4.57 20.73
CA GLU A 383 22.29 -3.69 20.58
C GLU A 383 22.77 -3.62 19.13
N LEU A 384 22.92 -4.78 18.48
CA LEU A 384 23.37 -4.89 17.10
C LEU A 384 22.41 -4.21 16.12
N VAL A 385 21.09 -4.40 16.29
CA VAL A 385 20.11 -3.71 15.44
C VAL A 385 20.16 -2.19 15.66
N ASN A 386 20.33 -1.72 16.89
CA ASN A 386 20.50 -0.29 17.14
C ASN A 386 21.77 0.24 16.45
N GLU A 387 22.88 -0.49 16.48
CA GLU A 387 24.10 -0.13 15.75
C GLU A 387 23.84 0.02 14.24
N TYR A 388 23.18 -0.97 13.63
CA TYR A 388 22.84 -0.93 12.20
C TYR A 388 21.89 0.22 11.86
N LEU A 389 20.91 0.53 12.71
CA LEU A 389 20.04 1.69 12.53
C LEU A 389 20.82 3.02 12.58
N GLU A 390 21.77 3.17 13.50
CA GLU A 390 22.62 4.36 13.59
C GLU A 390 23.58 4.48 12.40
N LYS A 391 24.07 3.36 11.84
CA LYS A 391 24.81 3.36 10.57
C LYS A 391 23.89 3.85 9.42
N LEU A 392 22.69 3.30 9.29
CA LEU A 392 21.72 3.70 8.25
C LEU A 392 21.34 5.17 8.32
N LEU A 393 21.13 5.73 9.52
CA LEU A 393 20.82 7.15 9.72
C LEU A 393 21.94 8.07 9.18
N ARG A 394 23.20 7.62 9.19
CA ARG A 394 24.35 8.36 8.67
C ARG A 394 24.55 8.15 7.17
N LEU A 395 24.47 6.91 6.70
CA LEU A 395 24.68 6.53 5.30
C LEU A 395 23.55 7.03 4.38
N ASP A 396 22.36 7.21 4.94
CA ASP A 396 21.16 7.51 4.18
C ASP A 396 20.28 8.59 4.84
N PRO A 397 20.73 9.86 4.80
CA PRO A 397 20.03 10.96 5.43
C PRO A 397 18.68 11.26 4.76
N SER A 398 18.51 10.92 3.48
CA SER A 398 17.26 11.14 2.75
C SER A 398 16.11 10.27 3.28
N ARG A 399 16.42 9.12 3.91
CA ARG A 399 15.44 8.23 4.53
C ARG A 399 15.54 8.23 6.07
N LYS A 400 16.17 9.25 6.67
CA LYS A 400 16.33 9.37 8.13
C LYS A 400 15.03 9.10 8.90
N ARG A 401 13.93 9.72 8.47
CA ARG A 401 12.62 9.56 9.13
C ARG A 401 12.10 8.13 9.08
N TYR A 402 12.30 7.45 7.95
CA TYR A 402 11.92 6.04 7.80
C TYR A 402 12.64 5.15 8.82
N TYR A 403 13.94 5.35 9.04
CA TYR A 403 14.71 4.57 10.01
C TYR A 403 14.32 4.86 11.46
N GLN A 404 13.99 6.12 11.79
CA GLN A 404 13.47 6.48 13.11
C GLN A 404 12.10 5.85 13.38
N ASP A 405 11.22 5.87 12.39
CA ASP A 405 9.90 5.23 12.50
C ASP A 405 10.05 3.70 12.55
N LEU A 406 11.01 3.11 11.83
CA LEU A 406 11.35 1.69 11.96
C LEU A 406 11.85 1.35 13.36
N ARG A 407 12.73 2.16 13.95
CA ARG A 407 13.18 1.99 15.34
C ARG A 407 12.00 2.03 16.31
N SER A 408 11.09 2.99 16.14
CA SER A 408 9.89 3.11 16.96
C SER A 408 9.01 1.86 16.84
N LYS A 409 8.79 1.37 15.63
CA LYS A 409 8.06 0.13 15.35
C LYS A 409 8.68 -1.07 16.08
N ILE A 410 10.01 -1.20 16.04
CA ILE A 410 10.72 -2.31 16.68
C ILE A 410 10.55 -2.26 18.20
N ILE A 411 10.70 -1.08 18.81
CA ILE A 411 10.50 -0.90 20.25
C ILE A 411 9.08 -1.26 20.66
N LEU A 412 8.07 -0.86 19.88
CA LEU A 412 6.67 -1.18 20.12
C LEU A 412 6.42 -2.68 20.02
N GLU A 413 6.91 -3.33 18.96
CA GLU A 413 6.83 -4.79 18.76
C GLU A 413 7.45 -5.56 19.93
N PHE A 414 8.64 -5.15 20.38
CA PHE A 414 9.31 -5.73 21.53
C PHE A 414 8.51 -5.54 22.83
N TYR A 415 7.97 -4.34 23.07
CA TYR A 415 7.22 -4.04 24.29
C TYR A 415 5.96 -4.93 24.38
N MET A 416 5.18 -4.97 23.30
CA MET A 416 3.90 -5.68 23.26
C MET A 416 4.04 -7.19 23.49
N LYS A 417 5.19 -7.76 23.13
CA LYS A 417 5.47 -9.18 23.34
C LYS A 417 5.89 -9.50 24.77
N ASN A 418 6.64 -8.60 25.41
CA ASN A 418 7.36 -8.91 26.66
C ASN A 418 6.74 -8.28 27.92
N TYR A 419 5.81 -7.34 27.76
CA TYR A 419 5.25 -6.57 28.88
C TYR A 419 3.73 -6.63 28.89
N ASP A 420 3.16 -6.31 30.06
CA ASP A 420 1.73 -6.10 30.19
C ASP A 420 1.28 -4.91 29.33
N ILE A 421 0.19 -5.13 28.61
CA ILE A 421 -0.41 -4.19 27.65
C ILE A 421 -1.64 -3.49 28.23
N THR A 422 -2.04 -3.80 29.47
CA THR A 422 -3.07 -3.04 30.20
C THR A 422 -2.53 -1.73 30.79
N ASP A 423 -1.27 -1.74 31.23
CA ASP A 423 -0.54 -0.58 31.72
C ASP A 423 0.72 -0.36 30.86
N VAL A 424 0.58 0.45 29.81
CA VAL A 424 1.64 0.66 28.81
C VAL A 424 2.58 1.78 29.27
N ASN A 425 3.86 1.48 29.47
CA ASN A 425 4.91 2.47 29.71
C ASN A 425 6.00 2.41 28.63
N LEU A 426 5.95 3.39 27.74
CA LEU A 426 6.88 3.62 26.64
C LEU A 426 7.53 5.00 26.73
N SER A 427 7.67 5.51 27.95
CA SER A 427 8.35 6.78 28.18
C SER A 427 9.85 6.68 27.87
N ASN A 428 10.45 7.77 27.39
CA ASN A 428 11.90 7.89 27.15
C ASN A 428 12.45 6.85 26.15
N LYS A 429 11.72 6.59 25.06
CA LYS A 429 12.10 5.59 24.03
C LYS A 429 12.47 6.21 22.68
N GLU A 430 12.52 7.54 22.61
CA GLU A 430 12.76 8.31 21.40
C GLU A 430 11.78 8.02 20.26
N LEU A 431 10.56 7.59 20.59
CA LEU A 431 9.56 7.21 19.60
C LEU A 431 9.21 8.41 18.72
N THR A 432 9.28 8.21 17.41
CA THR A 432 8.87 9.20 16.42
C THR A 432 7.48 8.91 15.87
N SER A 433 7.03 7.66 15.95
CA SER A 433 5.70 7.25 15.48
C SER A 433 5.16 6.06 16.27
N THR A 434 3.84 6.03 16.43
CA THR A 434 3.05 4.90 16.94
C THR A 434 2.41 4.08 15.81
N LYS A 435 2.77 4.34 14.54
CA LYS A 435 2.22 3.63 13.36
C LYS A 435 2.83 2.25 13.18
N CYS A 436 2.33 1.25 13.91
CA CYS A 436 2.75 -0.14 13.74
C CYS A 436 1.61 -1.15 13.89
N ASN A 437 1.73 -2.29 13.19
CA ASN A 437 0.72 -3.37 13.17
C ASN A 437 0.29 -3.87 14.57
N PRO A 438 1.18 -4.02 15.57
CA PRO A 438 0.76 -4.54 16.87
C PRO A 438 0.21 -3.46 17.81
N ILE A 439 0.05 -2.19 17.38
CA ILE A 439 -0.63 -1.18 18.21
C ILE A 439 -2.10 -1.49 18.45
N SER A 440 -2.68 -2.41 17.69
CA SER A 440 -3.99 -2.96 17.98
C SER A 440 -4.10 -3.59 19.37
N SER A 441 -2.99 -4.06 19.96
CA SER A 441 -2.95 -4.51 21.35
C SER A 441 -3.20 -3.39 22.38
N PHE A 442 -3.02 -2.11 22.01
CA PHE A 442 -3.34 -0.99 22.91
C PHE A 442 -4.84 -0.82 23.16
N LEU A 443 -5.70 -1.58 22.46
CA LEU A 443 -7.11 -1.66 22.84
C LEU A 443 -7.27 -2.19 24.26
N LEU A 444 -6.29 -2.92 24.78
CA LEU A 444 -6.32 -3.42 26.15
C LEU A 444 -5.80 -2.42 27.17
N ALA A 445 -5.14 -1.35 26.72
CA ALA A 445 -4.49 -0.39 27.59
C ALA A 445 -5.51 0.52 28.29
N LYS A 446 -5.42 0.61 29.61
CA LYS A 446 -6.13 1.58 30.45
C LYS A 446 -5.27 2.80 30.74
N ASN A 447 -3.98 2.59 30.96
CA ASN A 447 -3.02 3.67 31.17
C ASN A 447 -1.95 3.58 30.08
N ILE A 448 -1.70 4.72 29.41
CA ILE A 448 -0.69 4.81 28.34
C ILE A 448 0.26 5.95 28.68
N ASP A 449 1.52 5.62 28.95
CA ASP A 449 2.60 6.58 29.10
C ASP A 449 3.52 6.55 27.87
N LEU A 450 3.46 7.64 27.09
CA LEU A 450 4.28 7.92 25.91
C LEU A 450 5.12 9.19 26.13
N SER A 451 5.36 9.57 27.38
CA SER A 451 6.07 10.81 27.71
C SER A 451 7.55 10.79 27.29
N ASN A 452 8.13 11.97 27.08
CA ASN A 452 9.55 12.16 26.77
C ASN A 452 9.97 11.38 25.50
N ASN A 453 9.19 11.53 24.43
CA ASN A 453 9.46 10.95 23.12
C ASN A 453 9.57 12.06 22.05
N LYS A 454 9.53 11.69 20.77
CA LYS A 454 9.66 12.60 19.62
C LYS A 454 8.41 12.57 18.75
N LEU A 455 7.24 12.34 19.36
CA LEU A 455 5.96 12.24 18.66
C LEU A 455 5.51 13.64 18.21
N THR A 456 5.13 13.75 16.94
CA THR A 456 4.60 14.98 16.34
C THR A 456 3.08 14.97 16.15
N SER A 457 2.48 13.79 16.30
CA SER A 457 1.06 13.52 16.06
C SER A 457 0.57 12.40 16.97
N ILE A 458 -0.72 12.43 17.29
CA ILE A 458 -1.44 11.35 17.99
C ILE A 458 -1.97 10.36 16.94
N ASP A 459 -1.06 9.58 16.38
CA ASP A 459 -1.42 8.58 15.38
C ASP A 459 -1.98 7.31 16.03
N ASN A 460 -2.91 6.64 15.35
CA ASN A 460 -3.47 5.34 15.76
C ASN A 460 -4.21 5.34 17.12
N SER A 461 -4.67 6.50 17.58
CA SER A 461 -5.50 6.64 18.79
C SER A 461 -6.83 5.88 18.75
N HIS A 462 -7.32 5.51 17.56
CA HIS A 462 -8.46 4.61 17.40
C HIS A 462 -8.26 3.24 18.08
N PHE A 463 -7.01 2.85 18.35
CA PHE A 463 -6.68 1.65 19.11
C PHE A 463 -6.60 1.89 20.62
N TRP A 464 -6.77 3.11 21.12
CA TRP A 464 -6.67 3.42 22.56
C TRP A 464 -8.05 3.50 23.22
N GLN A 465 -9.07 2.83 22.69
CA GLN A 465 -10.48 3.07 23.08
C GLN A 465 -10.78 2.81 24.56
N ASN A 466 -9.96 2.01 25.24
CA ASN A 466 -10.09 1.74 26.67
C ASN A 466 -9.16 2.55 27.55
N ALA A 467 -8.33 3.44 26.98
CA ALA A 467 -7.44 4.27 27.75
C ALA A 467 -8.24 5.29 28.57
N GLU A 468 -8.01 5.27 29.87
CA GLU A 468 -8.58 6.19 30.85
C GLU A 468 -7.60 7.32 31.17
N LYS A 469 -6.29 7.04 31.12
CA LYS A 469 -5.21 8.01 31.36
C LYS A 469 -4.16 7.92 30.27
N ILE A 470 -3.84 9.05 29.67
CA ILE A 470 -2.81 9.16 28.63
C ILE A 470 -1.81 10.23 29.04
N ASN A 471 -0.54 9.87 29.09
CA ASN A 471 0.57 10.80 29.27
C ASN A 471 1.36 10.92 27.96
N LEU A 472 1.31 12.10 27.35
CA LEU A 472 2.01 12.50 26.13
C LEU A 472 2.96 13.68 26.41
N SER A 473 3.30 13.92 27.68
CA SER A 473 4.16 15.05 28.06
C SER A 473 5.56 14.95 27.44
N GLY A 474 6.23 16.08 27.19
CA GLY A 474 7.60 16.08 26.68
C GLY A 474 7.72 15.49 25.26
N ASN A 475 6.77 15.81 24.38
CA ASN A 475 6.78 15.42 22.97
C ASN A 475 6.83 16.68 22.07
N GLN A 476 6.57 16.53 20.77
CA GLN A 476 6.61 17.59 19.77
C GLN A 476 5.22 17.81 19.13
N LEU A 477 4.15 17.54 19.88
CA LEU A 477 2.78 17.68 19.40
C LEU A 477 2.45 19.16 19.17
N THR A 478 1.84 19.47 18.02
CA THR A 478 1.32 20.81 17.72
C THR A 478 -0.20 20.88 17.85
N ASN A 479 -0.90 19.75 17.90
CA ASN A 479 -2.35 19.70 18.11
C ASN A 479 -2.73 18.33 18.71
N VAL A 480 -4.01 18.20 19.09
CA VAL A 480 -4.56 16.97 19.68
C VAL A 480 -5.44 16.18 18.71
N THR A 481 -5.24 16.33 17.40
CA THR A 481 -6.00 15.56 16.40
C THR A 481 -5.78 14.07 16.56
N GLY A 482 -6.88 13.31 16.58
CA GLY A 482 -6.92 11.89 16.87
C GLY A 482 -7.42 11.57 18.27
N ILE A 483 -7.32 12.48 19.25
CA ILE A 483 -7.74 12.18 20.63
C ILE A 483 -9.26 11.95 20.75
N GLU A 484 -10.04 12.48 19.81
CA GLU A 484 -11.50 12.34 19.73
C GLU A 484 -11.98 10.87 19.67
N HIS A 485 -11.11 9.93 19.31
CA HIS A 485 -11.43 8.51 19.23
C HIS A 485 -11.32 7.78 20.59
N VAL A 486 -10.71 8.41 21.60
CA VAL A 486 -10.43 7.82 22.91
C VAL A 486 -11.60 8.09 23.87
N LEU A 487 -12.70 7.35 23.69
CA LEU A 487 -13.97 7.66 24.34
C LEU A 487 -13.97 7.51 25.88
N LYS A 488 -13.10 6.67 26.46
CA LYS A 488 -13.00 6.47 27.91
C LYS A 488 -11.98 7.39 28.60
N LEU A 489 -11.34 8.29 27.85
CA LEU A 489 -10.30 9.16 28.37
C LEU A 489 -10.84 10.08 29.46
N SER A 490 -10.21 10.04 30.63
CA SER A 490 -10.54 10.85 31.79
C SER A 490 -9.45 11.85 32.15
N GLN A 491 -8.18 11.49 31.90
CA GLN A 491 -7.01 12.31 32.21
C GLN A 491 -6.05 12.32 31.02
N LEU A 492 -5.63 13.51 30.60
CA LEU A 492 -4.68 13.71 29.52
C LEU A 492 -3.55 14.63 29.97
N ASP A 493 -2.31 14.16 29.90
CA ASP A 493 -1.15 15.02 30.07
C ASP A 493 -0.51 15.30 28.71
N ILE A 494 -0.50 16.56 28.29
CA ILE A 494 0.13 17.05 27.06
C ILE A 494 1.10 18.19 27.38
N SER A 495 1.60 18.24 28.62
CA SER A 495 2.57 19.24 29.05
C SER A 495 3.88 19.15 28.26
N ASN A 496 4.60 20.26 28.15
CA ASN A 496 5.88 20.36 27.44
C ASN A 496 5.79 19.84 25.99
N ASN A 497 4.78 20.34 25.26
CA ASN A 497 4.61 20.13 23.82
C ASN A 497 4.67 21.48 23.11
N ASN A 498 4.25 21.54 21.84
CA ASN A 498 4.37 22.71 20.99
C ASN A 498 3.01 23.26 20.53
N ILE A 499 2.01 23.18 21.41
CA ILE A 499 0.64 23.69 21.19
C ILE A 499 0.64 25.20 21.41
N LYS A 500 0.29 25.95 20.37
CA LYS A 500 0.37 27.41 20.30
C LYS A 500 -0.98 28.07 20.47
N ASP A 501 -2.04 27.48 19.94
CA ASP A 501 -3.33 28.15 19.79
C ASP A 501 -4.51 27.28 20.26
N ILE A 502 -5.61 27.93 20.61
CA ILE A 502 -6.83 27.23 21.06
C ILE A 502 -7.44 26.32 19.98
N ASP A 503 -7.30 26.69 18.71
CA ASP A 503 -7.83 25.92 17.60
C ASP A 503 -7.21 24.51 17.51
N GLU A 504 -5.99 24.35 18.01
CA GLU A 504 -5.26 23.08 18.06
C GLU A 504 -5.79 22.12 19.14
N LEU A 505 -6.66 22.60 20.03
CA LEU A 505 -7.27 21.85 21.14
C LEU A 505 -8.76 21.53 20.91
N GLN A 506 -9.33 21.93 19.77
CA GLN A 506 -10.78 21.84 19.51
C GLN A 506 -11.34 20.42 19.62
N ASN A 507 -10.53 19.38 19.36
CA ASN A 507 -10.99 18.00 19.40
C ASN A 507 -11.24 17.48 20.83
N LEU A 508 -10.74 18.16 21.88
CA LEU A 508 -11.03 17.78 23.27
C LEU A 508 -12.53 17.85 23.59
N LYS A 509 -13.31 18.68 22.89
CA LYS A 509 -14.77 18.77 23.08
C LYS A 509 -15.51 17.48 22.73
N LEU A 510 -14.89 16.61 21.93
CA LEU A 510 -15.44 15.32 21.52
C LEU A 510 -15.19 14.22 22.57
N CYS A 511 -14.28 14.46 23.53
CA CYS A 511 -13.95 13.53 24.60
C CYS A 511 -14.90 13.74 25.80
N SER A 512 -16.08 13.09 25.78
CA SER A 512 -17.15 13.33 26.76
C SER A 512 -16.80 13.01 28.21
N ASN A 513 -15.83 12.11 28.46
CA ASN A 513 -15.42 11.68 29.80
C ASN A 513 -14.19 12.42 30.32
N LEU A 514 -13.60 13.32 29.51
CA LEU A 514 -12.37 14.00 29.84
C LEU A 514 -12.62 14.99 30.98
N SER A 515 -11.84 14.86 32.06
CA SER A 515 -12.01 15.62 33.29
C SER A 515 -10.80 16.49 33.62
N VAL A 516 -9.60 16.04 33.27
CA VAL A 516 -8.34 16.73 33.57
C VAL A 516 -7.45 16.76 32.34
N VAL A 517 -6.93 17.95 32.01
CA VAL A 517 -5.93 18.14 30.96
C VAL A 517 -4.78 18.98 31.51
N ASN A 518 -3.55 18.47 31.45
CA ASN A 518 -2.34 19.22 31.80
C ASN A 518 -1.71 19.82 30.54
N LEU A 519 -1.62 21.16 30.47
CA LEU A 519 -1.09 21.92 29.34
C LEU A 519 0.24 22.64 29.67
N ASN A 520 0.78 22.44 30.87
CA ASN A 520 1.95 23.19 31.34
C ASN A 520 3.14 23.11 30.37
N GLY A 521 3.83 24.22 30.15
CA GLY A 521 5.01 24.26 29.27
C GLY A 521 4.70 24.27 27.77
N ASN A 522 3.44 24.51 27.37
CA ASN A 522 3.08 24.76 25.97
C ASN A 522 3.04 26.27 25.66
N PRO A 523 3.39 26.70 24.43
CA PRO A 523 3.33 28.11 24.02
C PRO A 523 1.96 28.79 24.21
N ILE A 524 0.84 28.05 24.15
CA ILE A 524 -0.52 28.59 24.39
C ILE A 524 -0.65 29.30 25.75
N GLN A 525 0.13 28.93 26.76
CA GLN A 525 0.10 29.61 28.07
C GLN A 525 0.62 31.06 28.02
N GLN A 526 1.25 31.47 26.91
CA GLN A 526 1.69 32.84 26.65
C GLN A 526 0.61 33.70 25.98
N VAL A 527 -0.50 33.10 25.54
CA VAL A 527 -1.62 33.82 24.91
C VAL A 527 -2.45 34.52 26.00
N ASP A 528 -2.79 35.79 25.77
CA ASP A 528 -3.64 36.55 26.70
C ASP A 528 -4.99 35.85 26.92
N ASN A 529 -5.42 35.77 28.18
CA ASN A 529 -6.69 35.15 28.58
C ASN A 529 -6.86 33.68 28.16
N TRP A 530 -5.78 32.92 27.93
CA TRP A 530 -5.84 31.52 27.51
C TRP A 530 -6.76 30.65 28.40
N GLN A 531 -6.77 30.87 29.72
CA GLN A 531 -7.62 30.14 30.66
C GLN A 531 -9.12 30.38 30.42
N GLU A 532 -9.51 31.60 30.07
CA GLU A 532 -10.91 31.92 29.74
C GLU A 532 -11.27 31.32 28.38
N LEU A 533 -10.36 31.40 27.42
CA LEU A 533 -10.55 30.82 26.10
C LEU A 533 -10.76 29.30 26.19
N LEU A 534 -10.02 28.57 27.03
CA LEU A 534 -10.19 27.13 27.21
C LEU A 534 -11.57 26.72 27.73
N LYS A 535 -12.26 27.60 28.48
CA LYS A 535 -13.66 27.34 28.89
C LYS A 535 -14.62 27.25 27.71
N ASN A 536 -14.26 27.84 26.56
CA ASN A 536 -15.06 27.72 25.32
C ASN A 536 -14.95 26.32 24.70
N ILE A 537 -13.90 25.55 25.00
CA ILE A 537 -13.78 24.16 24.56
C ILE A 537 -14.68 23.26 25.40
N SER A 538 -14.56 23.39 26.72
CA SER A 538 -15.44 22.71 27.67
C SER A 538 -15.39 23.38 29.03
N SER A 539 -16.55 23.59 29.64
CA SER A 539 -16.67 24.07 31.02
C SER A 539 -16.47 22.97 32.06
N THR A 540 -16.46 21.70 31.67
CA THR A 540 -16.34 20.55 32.58
C THR A 540 -14.91 20.05 32.74
N ILE A 541 -14.02 20.40 31.80
CA ILE A 541 -12.61 19.99 31.83
C ILE A 541 -11.82 20.93 32.74
N LYS A 542 -11.08 20.35 33.69
CA LYS A 542 -10.08 21.08 34.47
C LYS A 542 -8.77 21.13 33.71
N PHE A 543 -8.41 22.31 33.21
CA PHE A 543 -7.11 22.57 32.61
C PHE A 543 -6.09 22.96 33.71
N ILE A 544 -4.94 22.28 33.73
CA ILE A 544 -3.82 22.47 34.67
C ILE A 544 -2.61 23.04 33.94
#